data_AF-A0A822XN47-F1
#
_entry.id   AF-A0A822XN47-F1
#
_cell.length_a   1.000
_cell.length_b   1.000
_cell.length_c   1.000
_cell.angle_alpha   90.00
_cell.angle_beta   90.00
_cell.angle_gamma   90.00
#
_symmetry.space_group_name_H-M   'P 1'
#
loop_
_entity.id
_entity.type
_entity.pdbx_description
1 polymer ?
#
loop_
_entity_poly.entity_id
_entity_poly.type
_entity_poly.pdbx_seq_one_letter_code
_entity_poly.pdbx_strand_id
1 'polypeptide(L)'
;MRTTYLPLLVFGLAVLCVVGVCQAGGLRKNFYKTSCPHAEEIVKNVVWKRVASDSGLPAALVRMHFHDCFVRGCDASVLLNSTKNNKAEKDAPPNLTLDGFAVIDEVKTAVEKACPGVVSCSDIIALAARDSVAFQAHIQSDKHTATPSARGCTTSVGREMQIHL
;
A
#
# COMPACT_ATOMS: atom_id res chain seq x y z
N MET A 1 12.75 -26.05 50.23
CA MET A 1 12.13 -24.72 49.95
C MET A 1 12.62 -24.12 48.62
N ARG A 2 13.92 -24.04 48.30
CA ARG A 2 14.38 -23.45 47.01
C ARG A 2 13.89 -24.18 45.73
N THR A 3 13.73 -25.50 45.77
CA THR A 3 13.34 -26.32 44.61
C THR A 3 11.85 -26.28 44.27
N THR A 4 10.99 -25.88 45.21
CA THR A 4 9.53 -25.79 44.99
C THR A 4 9.11 -24.48 44.31
N TYR A 5 9.93 -23.42 44.41
CA TYR A 5 9.67 -22.13 43.75
C TYR A 5 10.11 -22.09 42.29
N LEU A 6 11.08 -22.93 41.90
CA LEU A 6 11.60 -23.00 40.54
C LEU A 6 10.51 -23.37 39.49
N PRO A 7 9.66 -24.40 39.68
CA PRO A 7 8.59 -24.69 38.72
C PRO A 7 7.53 -23.59 38.68
N LEU A 8 7.26 -22.93 39.81
CA LEU A 8 6.32 -21.81 39.93
C LEU A 8 6.80 -20.57 39.16
N LEU A 9 8.11 -20.29 39.24
CA LEU A 9 8.77 -19.23 38.48
C LEU A 9 8.77 -19.51 36.97
N VAL A 10 9.07 -20.75 36.57
CA VAL A 10 9.05 -21.18 35.16
C VAL A 10 7.63 -21.11 34.60
N PHE A 11 6.62 -21.53 35.37
CA PHE A 11 5.22 -21.45 34.96
C PHE A 11 4.76 -19.99 34.84
N GLY A 12 5.15 -19.12 35.78
CA GLY A 12 4.89 -17.68 35.71
C GLY A 12 5.55 -17.01 34.49
N LEU A 13 6.79 -17.38 34.17
CA LEU A 13 7.51 -16.86 33.00
C LEU A 13 6.88 -17.35 31.68
N ALA A 14 6.43 -18.61 31.64
CA ALA A 14 5.74 -19.20 30.49
C ALA A 14 4.39 -18.51 30.25
N VAL A 15 3.59 -18.28 31.30
CA VAL A 15 2.33 -17.54 31.19
C VAL A 15 2.56 -16.09 30.75
N LEU A 16 3.60 -15.42 31.25
CA LEU A 16 3.97 -14.08 30.81
C LEU A 16 4.33 -14.03 29.30
N CYS A 17 5.00 -15.07 28.79
CA CYS A 17 5.30 -15.20 27.36
C CYS A 17 4.06 -15.44 26.51
N VAL A 18 3.08 -16.22 27.00
CA VAL A 18 1.84 -16.54 26.27
C VAL A 18 0.87 -15.35 26.21
N VAL A 19 0.81 -14.53 27.26
CA VAL A 19 -0.09 -13.36 27.32
C VAL A 19 0.53 -12.12 26.63
N GLY A 20 1.85 -12.12 26.39
CA GLY A 20 2.62 -10.92 26.03
C GLY A 20 2.57 -10.45 24.58
N VAL A 21 2.11 -11.24 23.59
CA VAL A 21 2.30 -10.85 22.17
C VAL A 21 1.14 -11.21 21.24
N CYS A 22 -0.04 -10.65 21.50
CA CYS A 22 -1.08 -10.52 20.48
C CYS A 22 -1.70 -9.12 20.55
N GLN A 23 -0.89 -8.08 20.36
CA GLN A 23 -1.44 -6.77 19.99
C GLN A 23 -1.76 -6.82 18.49
N ALA A 24 -2.94 -7.33 18.14
CA ALA A 24 -3.59 -6.92 16.90
C ALA A 24 -3.99 -5.45 17.08
N GLY A 25 -3.01 -4.55 17.00
CA GLY A 25 -3.25 -3.11 17.06
C GLY A 25 -4.17 -2.75 15.91
N GLY A 26 -5.40 -2.36 16.21
CA GLY A 26 -6.35 -1.92 15.19
C GLY A 26 -5.77 -0.79 14.34
N LEU A 27 -6.19 -0.75 13.07
CA LEU A 27 -5.83 0.32 12.13
C LEU A 27 -6.15 1.68 12.74
N ARG A 28 -5.20 2.62 12.65
CA ARG A 28 -5.38 3.99 13.12
C ARG A 28 -4.66 4.96 12.19
N LYS A 29 -5.22 6.16 12.05
CA LYS A 29 -4.55 7.25 11.34
C LYS A 29 -3.24 7.59 12.03
N ASN A 30 -2.23 7.98 11.25
CA ASN A 30 -0.90 8.34 11.73
C ASN A 30 -0.23 7.20 12.55
N PHE A 31 -0.46 5.94 12.19
CA PHE A 31 0.14 4.78 12.86
C PHE A 31 1.66 4.91 12.97
N TYR A 32 2.31 5.44 11.93
CA TYR A 32 3.76 5.62 11.85
C TYR A 32 4.28 6.92 12.48
N LYS A 33 3.43 7.76 13.09
CA LYS A 33 3.82 9.09 13.59
C LYS A 33 5.05 9.08 14.50
N THR A 34 5.20 8.04 15.32
CA THR A 34 6.30 7.93 16.29
C THR A 34 7.46 7.10 15.74
N SER A 35 7.16 5.99 15.03
CA SER A 35 8.18 5.04 14.56
C SER A 35 8.83 5.42 13.24
N CYS A 36 8.10 6.08 12.34
CA CYS A 36 8.62 6.63 11.09
C CYS A 36 7.82 7.89 10.68
N PRO A 37 8.12 9.05 11.30
CA PRO A 37 7.33 10.28 11.14
C PRO A 37 7.19 10.76 9.69
N HIS A 38 8.19 10.47 8.85
CA HIS A 38 8.22 10.86 7.44
C HIS A 38 7.69 9.79 6.48
N ALA A 39 7.17 8.65 6.97
CA ALA A 39 6.71 7.54 6.12
C ALA A 39 5.69 8.01 5.07
N GLU A 40 4.59 8.63 5.50
CA GLU A 40 3.53 9.08 4.59
C GLU A 40 4.00 10.15 3.61
N GLU A 41 4.96 11.00 4.02
CA GLU A 41 5.54 12.03 3.16
C GLU A 41 6.42 11.42 2.07
N ILE A 42 7.29 10.47 2.44
CA ILE A 42 8.17 9.76 1.49
C ILE A 42 7.33 9.01 0.45
N VAL A 43 6.30 8.27 0.90
CA VAL A 43 5.37 7.56 0.00
C VAL A 43 4.73 8.55 -0.98
N LYS A 44 4.13 9.63 -0.47
CA LYS A 44 3.48 10.65 -1.30
C LYS A 44 4.43 11.21 -2.35
N ASN A 45 5.64 11.59 -1.98
CA ASN A 45 6.61 12.23 -2.88
C ASN A 45 7.01 11.31 -4.04
N VAL A 46 7.28 10.03 -3.75
CA VAL A 46 7.63 9.05 -4.79
C VAL A 46 6.42 8.80 -5.70
N VAL A 47 5.25 8.57 -5.11
CA VAL A 47 4.02 8.28 -5.87
C VAL A 47 3.68 9.46 -6.78
N TRP A 48 3.62 10.68 -6.27
CA TRP A 48 3.31 11.90 -7.03
C TRP A 48 4.27 12.11 -8.19
N LYS A 49 5.57 11.89 -7.98
CA LYS A 49 6.57 11.95 -9.05
C LYS A 49 6.26 10.97 -10.18
N ARG A 50 5.83 9.75 -9.86
CA ARG A 50 5.55 8.69 -10.85
C ARG A 50 4.21 8.91 -11.56
N VAL A 51 3.16 9.21 -10.83
CA VAL A 51 1.84 9.47 -11.43
C VAL A 51 1.79 10.76 -12.25
N ALA A 52 2.71 11.71 -12.02
CA ALA A 52 2.88 12.87 -12.88
C ALA A 52 3.43 12.50 -14.27
N SER A 53 4.23 11.44 -14.37
CA SER A 53 4.83 10.98 -15.63
C SER A 53 4.01 9.94 -16.39
N ASP A 54 3.03 9.32 -15.73
CA ASP A 54 2.23 8.24 -16.31
C ASP A 54 0.78 8.32 -15.80
N SER A 55 -0.14 8.63 -16.71
CA SER A 55 -1.58 8.76 -16.44
C SER A 55 -2.29 7.44 -16.16
N GLY A 56 -1.68 6.29 -16.47
CA GLY A 56 -2.21 4.95 -16.19
C GLY A 56 -1.94 4.49 -14.75
N LEU A 57 -0.86 4.99 -14.13
CA LEU A 57 -0.45 4.57 -12.78
C LEU A 57 -1.51 4.78 -11.68
N PRO A 58 -2.29 5.88 -11.65
CA PRO A 58 -3.34 6.03 -10.64
C PRO A 58 -4.37 4.91 -10.66
N ALA A 59 -4.82 4.52 -11.85
CA ALA A 59 -5.76 3.40 -12.00
C ALA A 59 -5.11 2.07 -11.62
N ALA A 60 -3.85 1.86 -12.03
CA ALA A 60 -3.09 0.65 -11.70
C ALA A 60 -2.89 0.47 -10.19
N LEU A 61 -2.50 1.51 -9.45
CA LEU A 61 -2.25 1.45 -8.01
C LEU A 61 -3.54 1.21 -7.21
N VAL A 62 -4.65 1.87 -7.59
CA VAL A 62 -5.97 1.60 -7.00
C VAL A 62 -6.42 0.17 -7.27
N ARG A 63 -6.23 -0.31 -8.50
CA ARG A 63 -6.54 -1.70 -8.87
C ARG A 63 -5.68 -2.69 -8.09
N MET A 64 -4.38 -2.45 -7.92
CA MET A 64 -3.52 -3.30 -7.09
C MET A 64 -4.03 -3.39 -5.65
N HIS A 65 -4.39 -2.25 -5.05
CA HIS A 65 -4.95 -2.24 -3.70
C HIS A 65 -6.25 -3.04 -3.59
N PHE A 66 -7.14 -2.91 -4.59
CA PHE A 66 -8.35 -3.73 -4.65
C PHE A 66 -8.03 -5.22 -4.75
N HIS A 67 -7.11 -5.61 -5.63
CA HIS A 67 -6.75 -7.02 -5.83
C HIS A 67 -6.07 -7.64 -4.60
N ASP A 68 -5.27 -6.87 -3.85
CA ASP A 68 -4.71 -7.29 -2.57
C ASP A 68 -5.84 -7.52 -1.55
N CYS A 69 -6.68 -6.51 -1.32
CA CYS A 69 -7.71 -6.58 -0.29
C CYS A 69 -8.84 -7.58 -0.57
N PHE A 70 -9.15 -7.86 -1.84
CA PHE A 70 -10.26 -8.75 -2.20
C PHE A 70 -9.92 -10.23 -2.00
N VAL A 71 -8.64 -10.58 -2.05
CA VAL A 71 -8.16 -11.95 -1.87
C VAL A 71 -7.56 -12.07 -0.47
N ARG A 72 -8.31 -12.65 0.46
CA ARG A 72 -7.84 -12.98 1.83
C ARG A 72 -7.41 -11.79 2.71
N GLY A 73 -7.45 -10.56 2.20
CA GLY A 73 -7.30 -9.31 2.95
C GLY A 73 -6.11 -8.47 2.49
N CYS A 74 -5.99 -7.25 3.00
CA CYS A 74 -4.93 -6.31 2.62
C CYS A 74 -3.59 -6.67 3.29
N ASP A 75 -2.93 -7.72 2.82
CA ASP A 75 -1.72 -8.30 3.42
C ASP A 75 -0.48 -8.25 2.52
N ALA A 76 -0.57 -7.56 1.37
CA ALA A 76 0.47 -7.47 0.33
C ALA A 76 0.83 -8.81 -0.32
N SER A 77 0.00 -9.84 -0.19
CA SER A 77 0.25 -11.14 -0.80
C SER A 77 0.27 -11.09 -2.33
N VAL A 78 -0.38 -10.09 -2.95
CA VAL A 78 -0.31 -9.83 -4.40
C VAL A 78 1.09 -9.48 -4.90
N LEU A 79 1.99 -9.01 -4.03
CA LEU A 79 3.36 -8.64 -4.40
C LEU A 79 4.31 -9.85 -4.48
N LEU A 80 3.93 -10.97 -3.85
CA LEU A 80 4.79 -12.13 -3.75
C LEU A 80 4.95 -12.82 -5.12
N ASN A 81 6.15 -13.34 -5.40
CA ASN A 81 6.41 -14.12 -6.61
C ASN A 81 6.23 -15.62 -6.32
N SER A 82 5.82 -16.40 -7.32
CA SER A 82 5.77 -17.85 -7.19
C SER A 82 7.14 -18.45 -6.87
N THR A 83 7.13 -19.56 -6.14
CA THR A 83 8.31 -20.36 -5.85
C THR A 83 8.12 -21.77 -6.43
N LYS A 84 9.15 -22.61 -6.41
CA LYS A 84 9.04 -24.01 -6.86
C LYS A 84 7.93 -24.80 -6.15
N ASN A 85 7.61 -24.41 -4.91
CA ASN A 85 6.70 -25.14 -4.03
C ASN A 85 5.37 -24.42 -3.78
N ASN A 86 5.18 -23.20 -4.30
CA ASN A 86 3.96 -22.42 -4.08
C ASN A 86 3.65 -21.50 -5.26
N LYS A 87 2.37 -21.41 -5.62
CA LYS A 87 1.87 -20.47 -6.62
C LYS A 87 1.42 -19.18 -5.93
N ALA A 88 2.00 -18.05 -6.33
CA ALA A 88 1.64 -16.75 -5.80
C ALA A 88 0.36 -16.20 -6.44
N GLU A 89 -0.33 -15.32 -5.70
CA GLU A 89 -1.52 -14.63 -6.19
C GLU A 89 -1.21 -13.79 -7.44
N LYS A 90 0.00 -13.24 -7.54
CA LYS A 90 0.49 -12.50 -8.69
C LYS A 90 0.33 -13.22 -10.03
N ASP A 91 0.42 -14.56 -10.02
CA ASP A 91 0.30 -15.40 -11.22
C ASP A 91 -1.13 -15.95 -11.45
N ALA A 92 -2.11 -15.42 -10.72
CA ALA A 92 -3.52 -15.69 -10.99
C ALA A 92 -3.94 -14.95 -12.28
N PRO A 93 -4.80 -15.54 -13.13
CA PRO A 93 -5.29 -14.89 -14.35
C PRO A 93 -5.75 -13.42 -14.19
N PRO A 94 -6.52 -13.04 -13.14
CA PRO A 94 -6.92 -11.64 -12.96
C PRO A 94 -5.75 -10.69 -12.63
N ASN A 95 -4.62 -11.22 -12.16
CA ASN A 95 -3.46 -10.46 -11.69
C ASN A 95 -2.36 -10.30 -12.75
N LEU A 96 -2.42 -11.07 -13.85
CA LEU A 96 -1.45 -10.99 -14.96
C LEU A 96 -1.40 -9.62 -15.65
N THR A 97 -2.44 -8.82 -15.49
CA THR A 97 -2.55 -7.46 -16.04
C THR A 97 -2.47 -6.39 -14.95
N LEU A 98 -2.05 -6.74 -13.73
CA LEU A 98 -1.72 -5.76 -12.71
C LEU A 98 -0.41 -5.06 -13.07
N ASP A 99 -0.35 -3.78 -12.73
CA ASP A 99 0.80 -2.92 -12.98
C ASP A 99 1.04 -2.02 -11.75
N GLY A 100 2.16 -1.31 -11.71
CA GLY A 100 2.56 -0.45 -10.60
C GLY A 100 3.50 -1.11 -9.59
N PHE A 101 3.89 -2.37 -9.79
CA PHE A 101 4.81 -3.10 -8.91
C PHE A 101 6.14 -2.36 -8.71
N ALA A 102 6.70 -1.80 -9.79
CA ALA A 102 7.95 -1.03 -9.73
C ALA A 102 7.84 0.23 -8.86
N VAL A 103 6.66 0.87 -8.82
CA VAL A 103 6.41 2.04 -7.96
C VAL A 103 6.39 1.61 -6.50
N ILE A 104 5.73 0.49 -6.19
CA ILE A 104 5.71 -0.07 -4.82
C ILE A 104 7.12 -0.43 -4.35
N ASP A 105 7.93 -1.05 -5.20
CA ASP A 105 9.32 -1.39 -4.88
C ASP A 105 10.19 -0.15 -4.66
N GLU A 106 10.00 0.90 -5.46
CA GLU A 106 10.70 2.18 -5.28
C GLU A 106 10.31 2.86 -3.97
N VAL A 107 9.01 2.91 -3.66
CA VAL A 107 8.50 3.44 -2.39
C VAL A 107 9.08 2.64 -1.22
N LYS A 108 9.03 1.31 -1.28
CA LYS A 108 9.59 0.44 -0.23
C LYS A 108 11.08 0.71 -0.04
N THR A 109 11.83 0.83 -1.14
CA THR A 109 13.27 1.15 -1.10
C THR A 109 13.52 2.51 -0.45
N ALA A 110 12.72 3.53 -0.76
CA ALA A 110 12.86 4.87 -0.19
C ALA A 110 12.52 4.88 1.31
N VAL A 111 11.46 4.18 1.71
CA VAL A 111 11.02 4.10 3.10
C VAL A 111 12.00 3.29 3.95
N GLU A 112 12.51 2.16 3.45
CA GLU A 112 13.51 1.34 4.17
C GLU A 112 14.82 2.07 4.40
N LYS A 113 15.21 3.01 3.52
CA LYS A 113 16.36 3.90 3.75
C LYS A 113 16.15 4.84 4.94
N ALA A 114 14.91 5.25 5.20
CA ALA A 114 14.58 6.17 6.29
C ALA A 114 14.25 5.44 7.59
N CYS A 115 13.52 4.32 7.52
CA CYS A 115 13.05 3.56 8.67
C CYS A 115 13.01 2.06 8.36
N PRO A 116 14.15 1.35 8.55
CA PRO A 116 14.29 -0.06 8.22
C PRO A 116 13.31 -0.95 8.98
N GLY A 117 12.57 -1.80 8.26
CA GLY A 117 11.68 -2.81 8.83
C GLY A 117 10.44 -2.24 9.54
N VAL A 118 10.13 -0.95 9.39
CA VAL A 118 9.02 -0.31 10.11
C VAL A 118 7.72 -0.35 9.32
N VAL A 119 7.75 0.09 8.05
CA VAL A 119 6.52 0.28 7.25
C VAL A 119 6.23 -0.98 6.44
N SER A 120 5.02 -1.51 6.59
CA SER A 120 4.58 -2.72 5.89
C SER A 120 4.35 -2.45 4.39
N CYS A 121 4.46 -3.51 3.56
CA CYS A 121 4.14 -3.39 2.14
C CYS A 121 2.64 -3.16 1.90
N SER A 122 1.76 -3.70 2.75
CA SER A 122 0.32 -3.51 2.64
C SER A 122 -0.08 -2.06 2.90
N ASP A 123 0.54 -1.40 3.88
CA ASP A 123 0.34 0.03 4.10
C ASP A 123 0.91 0.86 2.95
N ILE A 124 2.03 0.47 2.35
CA ILE A 124 2.56 1.14 1.16
C ILE A 124 1.58 1.08 0.00
N ILE A 125 0.95 -0.08 -0.27
CA ILE A 125 -0.09 -0.21 -1.31
C ILE A 125 -1.26 0.73 -1.00
N ALA A 126 -1.75 0.72 0.24
CA ALA A 126 -2.87 1.56 0.65
C ALA A 126 -2.56 3.08 0.54
N LEU A 127 -1.37 3.50 1.01
CA LEU A 127 -0.90 4.87 0.91
C LEU A 127 -0.68 5.29 -0.56
N ALA A 128 -0.12 4.42 -1.39
CA ALA A 128 0.09 4.70 -2.81
C ALA A 128 -1.22 4.89 -3.56
N ALA A 129 -2.23 4.05 -3.32
CA ALA A 129 -3.55 4.20 -3.90
C ALA A 129 -4.24 5.50 -3.45
N ARG A 130 -4.13 5.86 -2.16
CA ARG A 130 -4.63 7.13 -1.62
C ARG A 130 -3.97 8.32 -2.31
N ASP A 131 -2.64 8.32 -2.38
CA ASP A 131 -1.86 9.45 -2.87
C ASP A 131 -1.99 9.63 -4.39
N SER A 132 -2.20 8.54 -5.14
CA SER A 132 -2.46 8.61 -6.58
C SER A 132 -3.82 9.23 -6.89
N VAL A 133 -4.86 8.92 -6.10
CA VAL A 133 -6.18 9.57 -6.24
C VAL A 133 -6.11 11.04 -5.84
N ALA A 134 -5.41 11.35 -4.73
CA ALA A 134 -5.23 12.72 -4.28
C ALA A 134 -4.51 13.58 -5.34
N PHE A 135 -3.52 13.02 -6.04
CA PHE A 135 -2.84 13.70 -7.14
C PHE A 135 -3.79 14.03 -8.31
N GLN A 136 -4.69 13.10 -8.68
CA GLN A 136 -5.68 13.36 -9.73
C GLN A 136 -6.65 14.50 -9.33
N ALA A 137 -7.10 14.51 -8.08
CA ALA A 137 -7.93 15.59 -7.55
C ALA A 137 -7.20 16.94 -7.51
N HIS A 138 -5.89 16.92 -7.26
CA HIS A 138 -5.06 18.12 -7.31
C HIS A 138 -4.99 18.70 -8.74
N ILE A 139 -4.68 17.87 -9.75
CA ILE A 139 -4.66 18.31 -11.16
C ILE A 139 -6.03 18.83 -11.61
N GLN A 140 -7.11 18.17 -11.18
CA GLN A 140 -8.47 18.62 -11.50
C GLN A 140 -8.76 20.02 -10.94
N SER A 141 -8.23 20.34 -9.75
CA SER A 141 -8.36 21.66 -9.13
C SER A 141 -7.60 22.74 -9.91
N ASP A 142 -6.43 22.41 -10.45
CA ASP A 142 -5.66 23.33 -11.31
C ASP A 142 -6.39 23.62 -12.62
N LYS A 143 -7.01 22.60 -13.23
CA LYS A 143 -7.85 22.77 -14.43
C LYS A 143 -9.13 23.57 -14.13
N HIS A 144 -9.71 23.44 -12.94
CA HIS A 144 -10.88 24.22 -12.51
C HIS A 144 -10.55 25.69 -12.21
N THR A 145 -9.29 26.05 -12.00
CA THR A 145 -8.86 27.46 -11.92
C THR A 145 -8.92 28.14 -13.30
N ALA A 146 -8.94 27.36 -14.40
CA ALA A 146 -9.05 27.86 -15.77
C ALA A 146 -10.40 27.60 -16.47
N THR A 147 -11.36 26.91 -15.84
CA THR A 147 -12.66 26.64 -16.47
C THR A 147 -13.81 26.64 -15.45
N PRO A 148 -14.96 27.30 -15.72
CA PRO A 148 -16.07 27.35 -14.77
C PRO A 148 -16.69 25.96 -14.60
N SER A 149 -16.60 25.43 -13.38
CA SER A 149 -17.46 24.41 -12.74
C SER A 149 -18.40 23.62 -13.67
N ALA A 150 -17.96 22.48 -14.20
CA ALA A 150 -18.87 21.45 -14.71
C ALA A 150 -19.26 20.49 -13.58
N ARG A 151 -20.32 20.85 -12.84
CA ARG A 151 -21.08 19.92 -12.01
C ARG A 151 -21.77 18.92 -12.95
N GLY A 152 -21.19 17.74 -13.19
CA GLY A 152 -21.87 16.71 -13.96
C GLY A 152 -21.13 15.38 -14.06
N CYS A 153 -21.75 14.31 -13.56
CA CYS A 153 -21.40 12.92 -13.90
C CYS A 153 -21.85 12.63 -15.35
N THR A 154 -21.14 13.15 -16.35
CA THR A 154 -21.14 12.75 -17.79
C THR A 154 -20.62 13.92 -18.63
N THR A 155 -19.40 13.85 -19.14
CA THR A 155 -18.99 14.52 -20.39
C THR A 155 -17.65 13.96 -20.91
N SER A 156 -17.75 13.19 -22.00
CA SER A 156 -16.73 12.94 -23.04
C SER A 156 -15.26 12.69 -22.65
N VAL A 157 -14.87 11.41 -22.52
CA VAL A 157 -13.58 10.97 -23.10
C VAL A 157 -13.89 10.63 -24.57
N GLY A 158 -13.63 11.56 -25.47
CA GLY A 158 -13.92 11.40 -26.88
C GLY A 158 -13.15 12.38 -27.74
N ARG A 159 -11.86 12.04 -28.01
CA ARG A 159 -10.99 12.39 -29.16
C ARG A 159 -9.52 12.20 -28.74
N GLU A 160 -8.64 11.45 -29.39
CA GLU A 160 -8.60 10.77 -30.70
C GLU A 160 -7.78 9.48 -30.55
N MET A 161 -8.34 8.32 -30.91
CA MET A 161 -7.51 7.19 -31.35
C MET A 161 -7.38 7.37 -32.87
N GLN A 162 -6.34 8.07 -33.31
CA GLN A 162 -5.92 8.00 -34.70
C GLN A 162 -5.40 6.59 -34.95
N ILE A 163 -6.21 5.80 -35.66
CA ILE A 163 -5.73 4.59 -36.33
C ILE A 163 -4.87 5.09 -37.48
N HIS A 164 -3.55 4.99 -37.33
CA HIS A 164 -2.63 5.07 -38.46
C HIS A 164 -2.25 3.66 -38.90
N LEU A 165 -2.86 3.30 -40.05
CA LEU A 165 -2.76 2.11 -40.90
C LEU A 165 -3.21 0.77 -40.32
#